data_AF-A0A433PS65-F1
#
_entry.id   AF-A0A433PS65-F1
#
_cell.length_a   1.000
_cell.length_b   1.000
_cell.length_c   1.000
_cell.angle_alpha   90.00
_cell.angle_beta   90.00
_cell.angle_gamma   90.00
#
_symmetry.space_group_name_H-M   'P 1'
#
loop_
_entity.id
_entity.type
_entity.pdbx_description
1 polymer ?
#
loop_
_entity_poly.entity_id
_entity_poly.type
_entity_poly.pdbx_seq_one_letter_code
_entity_poly.pdbx_strand_id
1 'polypeptide(L)'
;MSSSTFTSLQPVRKKISRIRWANQQNVADVDLYLATGTWDEGKGLLQQQENVVTLWKYHVPKLADCIAAATDLSPAKETSLQHRAVALVQIGHEGDVMDMEFFDGDMLFTASSRGFLNIYKVEQNKGDPMITEGQHRQLHRFSEFSYAPCTGLSIRPNNPTDPEVASVGEDGKLVVLRVESGSTDAIALGENLGECFDLNRAENRHHIMLLGLKAPKHANIAQFDSNS
;
A
#
# COMPACT_ATOMS: atom_id res chain seq x y z
N MET A 1 32.09 -12.00 -12.65
CA MET A 1 31.36 -10.80 -13.13
C MET A 1 31.32 -9.82 -11.97
N SER A 2 31.90 -8.63 -12.14
CA SER A 2 31.87 -7.58 -11.11
C SER A 2 30.47 -6.95 -11.11
N SER A 3 29.69 -7.17 -10.05
CA SER A 3 28.43 -6.46 -9.86
C SER A 3 28.75 -5.03 -9.45
N SER A 4 28.62 -4.06 -10.35
CA SER A 4 28.70 -2.65 -10.01
C SER A 4 27.38 -2.21 -9.37
N THR A 5 27.42 -1.81 -8.10
CA THR A 5 26.30 -1.13 -7.45
C THR A 5 26.39 0.36 -7.74
N PHE A 6 25.28 0.97 -8.14
CA PHE A 6 25.14 2.41 -8.28
C PHE A 6 24.19 2.94 -7.18
N THR A 7 24.35 4.20 -6.79
CA THR A 7 23.48 4.87 -5.81
C THR A 7 23.15 6.27 -6.31
N SER A 8 21.85 6.60 -6.36
CA SER A 8 21.35 7.95 -6.60
C SER A 8 20.76 8.50 -5.29
N LEU A 9 21.05 9.76 -4.99
CA LEU A 9 20.47 10.46 -3.85
C LEU A 9 19.58 11.58 -4.36
N GLN A 10 18.30 11.54 -3.97
CA GLN A 10 17.34 12.60 -4.27
C GLN A 10 16.77 13.17 -2.97
N PRO A 11 17.16 14.39 -2.56
CA PRO A 11 16.53 15.06 -1.43
C PRO A 11 15.06 15.36 -1.70
N VAL A 12 14.19 14.88 -0.81
CA VAL A 12 12.75 15.14 -0.80
C VAL A 12 12.44 15.91 0.48
N ARG A 13 11.85 17.10 0.36
CA ARG A 13 11.78 18.12 1.44
C ARG A 13 11.04 17.69 2.72
N LYS A 14 10.38 16.53 2.70
CA LYS A 14 9.59 15.96 3.79
C LYS A 14 10.20 14.67 4.29
N LYS A 15 9.98 14.33 5.56
CA LYS A 15 10.50 13.07 6.12
C LYS A 15 9.69 11.90 5.57
N ILE A 16 10.37 10.92 4.96
CA ILE A 16 9.73 9.73 4.39
C ILE A 16 9.74 8.61 5.43
N SER A 17 8.58 8.02 5.71
CA SER A 17 8.43 6.85 6.60
C SER A 17 8.32 5.53 5.84
N ARG A 18 7.73 5.58 4.63
CA ARG A 18 7.42 4.39 3.82
C ARG A 18 7.69 4.61 2.35
N ILE A 19 8.12 3.53 1.69
CA ILE A 19 8.37 3.44 0.25
C ILE A 19 7.95 2.06 -0.27
N ARG A 20 7.30 2.02 -1.42
CA ARG A 20 6.89 0.79 -2.11
C ARG A 20 6.93 0.97 -3.61
N TRP A 21 7.51 0.01 -4.33
CA TRP A 21 7.29 -0.08 -5.78
C TRP A 21 5.85 -0.47 -6.06
N ALA A 22 5.27 0.06 -7.15
CA ALA A 22 3.97 -0.40 -7.59
C ALA A 22 4.06 -1.85 -8.08
N ASN A 23 3.00 -2.61 -7.85
CA ASN A 23 2.92 -4.00 -8.31
C ASN A 23 2.75 -4.06 -9.84
N GLN A 24 2.94 -5.24 -10.42
CA GLN A 24 2.68 -5.52 -11.84
C GLN A 24 3.51 -4.67 -12.84
N GLN A 25 4.75 -4.35 -12.49
CA GLN A 25 5.72 -3.75 -13.43
C GLN A 25 6.51 -4.83 -14.18
N ASN A 26 6.74 -4.62 -15.47
CA ASN A 26 7.50 -5.52 -16.33
C ASN A 26 8.97 -5.08 -16.41
N VAL A 27 9.88 -6.04 -16.62
CA VAL A 27 11.31 -5.80 -16.88
C VAL A 27 11.53 -4.93 -18.12
N ALA A 28 10.61 -4.98 -19.08
CA ALA A 28 10.67 -4.17 -20.31
C ALA A 28 10.17 -2.73 -20.12
N ASP A 29 9.59 -2.39 -18.97
CA ASP A 29 9.01 -1.06 -18.75
C ASP A 29 10.11 -0.01 -18.66
N VAL A 30 9.94 1.06 -19.44
CA VAL A 30 10.83 2.22 -19.44
C VAL A 30 10.49 3.20 -18.32
N ASP A 31 9.29 3.09 -17.77
CA ASP A 31 8.80 3.92 -16.69
C ASP A 31 8.30 3.02 -15.57
N LEU A 32 8.95 3.10 -14.42
CA LEU A 32 8.55 2.42 -13.20
C LEU A 32 7.91 3.43 -12.24
N TYR A 33 7.07 2.94 -11.35
CA TYR A 33 6.32 3.77 -10.41
C TYR A 33 6.51 3.31 -8.97
N LEU A 34 6.55 4.26 -8.04
CA LEU A 34 6.67 3.97 -6.62
C LEU A 34 5.88 4.94 -5.74
N ALA A 35 5.29 4.38 -4.69
CA ALA A 35 4.71 4.95 -3.48
C ALA A 35 5.73 5.58 -2.52
N THR A 36 5.53 6.78 -1.99
CA THR A 36 6.11 7.18 -0.69
C THR A 36 5.07 7.78 0.24
N GLY A 37 5.22 7.56 1.54
CA GLY A 37 4.44 8.22 2.59
C GLY A 37 5.32 9.03 3.54
N THR A 38 4.81 10.17 4.01
CA THR A 38 5.52 11.03 4.98
C THR A 38 5.09 10.80 6.42
N TRP A 39 5.90 11.30 7.34
CA TRP A 39 5.58 11.34 8.77
C TRP A 39 6.15 12.61 9.41
N ASP A 40 5.62 12.96 10.59
CA ASP A 40 6.09 14.08 11.42
C ASP A 40 5.97 15.46 10.73
N GLU A 41 5.09 15.57 9.74
CA GLU A 41 4.66 16.83 9.16
C GLU A 41 3.50 17.37 10.03
N GLY A 42 3.59 18.63 10.51
CA GLY A 42 2.46 19.30 11.17
C GLY A 42 2.54 19.58 12.67
N LYS A 43 3.73 19.61 13.29
CA LYS A 43 3.89 20.07 14.70
C LYS A 43 4.04 21.59 14.88
N GLY A 44 3.74 22.38 13.86
CA GLY A 44 3.89 23.84 13.89
C GLY A 44 2.57 24.57 14.11
N LEU A 45 2.52 25.48 15.09
CA LEU A 45 1.36 26.31 15.47
C LEU A 45 0.80 27.23 14.36
N LEU A 46 1.44 27.32 13.18
CA LEU A 46 1.11 28.33 12.16
C LEU A 46 0.88 27.79 10.74
N GLN A 47 0.94 26.48 10.51
CA GLN A 47 0.48 25.85 9.28
C GLN A 47 0.37 24.34 9.52
N GLN A 48 -0.85 23.81 9.48
CA GLN A 48 -1.09 22.37 9.46
C GLN A 48 -0.55 21.84 8.11
N GLN A 49 0.72 21.49 8.07
CA GLN A 49 1.25 20.71 6.96
C GLN A 49 0.80 19.28 7.18
N GLU A 50 -0.08 18.80 6.31
CA GLU A 50 -0.51 17.42 6.33
C GLU A 50 0.63 16.50 5.84
N ASN A 51 0.65 15.29 6.40
CA ASN A 51 1.40 14.21 5.78
C ASN A 51 0.82 13.93 4.40
N VAL A 52 1.65 13.39 3.51
CA VAL A 52 1.24 13.14 2.13
C VAL A 52 1.66 11.76 1.68
N VAL A 53 0.85 11.19 0.80
CA VAL A 53 1.25 10.09 -0.07
C VAL A 53 1.64 10.69 -1.41
N THR A 54 2.79 10.30 -1.94
CA THR A 54 3.29 10.79 -3.23
C THR A 54 3.55 9.61 -4.15
N LEU A 55 2.99 9.67 -5.36
CA LEU A 55 3.33 8.76 -6.45
C LEU A 55 4.46 9.36 -7.27
N TRP A 56 5.48 8.55 -7.54
CA TRP A 56 6.64 8.95 -8.32
C TRP A 56 6.78 8.09 -9.56
N LYS A 57 7.29 8.70 -10.62
CA LYS A 57 7.73 8.07 -11.86
C LYS A 57 9.24 8.00 -11.87
N TYR A 58 9.79 6.82 -12.14
CA TYR A 58 11.20 6.56 -12.26
C TYR A 58 11.48 6.03 -13.67
N HIS A 59 12.17 6.83 -14.47
CA HIS A 59 12.55 6.43 -15.82
C HIS A 59 13.74 5.48 -15.76
N VAL A 60 13.62 4.31 -16.39
CA VAL A 60 14.70 3.33 -16.53
C VAL A 60 15.44 3.61 -17.83
N PRO A 61 16.72 4.03 -17.79
CA PRO A 61 17.50 4.23 -19.00
C PRO A 61 17.60 2.93 -19.80
N LYS A 62 17.38 2.99 -21.11
CA LYS A 62 17.58 1.81 -21.96
C LYS A 62 19.07 1.52 -22.07
N LEU A 63 19.42 0.24 -22.21
CA LEU A 63 20.81 -0.18 -22.37
C LEU A 63 21.53 0.55 -23.51
N ALA A 64 20.83 0.81 -24.63
CA ALA A 64 21.38 1.57 -25.76
C ALA A 64 21.74 3.02 -25.37
N ASP A 65 20.92 3.66 -24.54
CA ASP A 65 21.17 5.02 -24.04
C ASP A 65 22.33 5.04 -23.05
N CYS A 66 22.46 3.99 -22.22
CA CYS A 66 23.60 3.80 -21.33
C CYS A 66 24.92 3.63 -22.11
N ILE A 67 24.89 2.85 -23.19
CA ILE A 67 26.06 2.61 -24.05
C ILE A 67 26.45 3.92 -24.76
N ALA A 68 25.48 4.64 -25.33
CA ALA A 68 25.72 5.92 -26.00
C ALA A 68 26.33 6.95 -25.04
N ALA A 69 25.80 7.05 -23.82
CA ALA A 69 26.31 7.94 -22.78
C ALA A 69 27.73 7.57 -22.32
N ALA A 70 28.09 6.28 -22.30
CA ALA A 70 29.44 5.83 -21.96
C ALA A 70 30.48 6.11 -23.06
N THR A 71 30.04 6.23 -24.32
CA THR A 71 30.91 6.53 -25.47
C THR A 71 31.10 8.01 -25.75
N ASP A 72 30.27 8.87 -25.16
CA ASP A 72 30.40 10.34 -25.28
C ASP A 72 31.44 10.85 -24.27
N LEU A 73 32.66 11.13 -24.76
CA LEU A 73 33.80 11.59 -23.96
C LEU A 73 33.73 13.09 -23.62
N SER A 74 32.58 13.76 -23.81
CA SER A 74 32.44 15.18 -23.52
C SER A 74 32.37 15.46 -22.00
N PRO A 75 33.26 16.31 -21.45
CA PRO A 75 33.43 16.44 -19.99
C PRO A 75 32.45 17.42 -19.31
N ALA A 76 31.21 17.59 -19.80
CA ALA A 76 30.37 18.71 -19.33
C ALA A 76 28.85 18.49 -19.33
N LYS A 77 28.37 17.27 -19.07
CA LYS A 77 27.03 17.08 -18.51
C LYS A 77 27.05 15.82 -17.66
N GLU A 78 27.29 15.99 -16.37
CA GLU A 78 27.06 14.93 -15.39
C GLU A 78 25.70 14.28 -15.70
N THR A 79 25.75 12.99 -15.98
CA THR A 79 24.64 12.06 -16.25
C THR A 79 23.72 11.86 -15.03
N SER A 80 23.73 12.81 -14.09
CA SER A 80 22.88 12.91 -12.90
C SER A 80 21.39 13.07 -13.23
N LEU A 81 21.04 13.23 -14.51
CA LEU A 81 19.66 13.28 -15.00
C LEU A 81 19.03 11.89 -15.25
N GLN A 82 19.78 10.78 -15.23
CA GLN A 82 19.24 9.49 -15.67
C GLN A 82 18.58 8.64 -14.57
N HIS A 83 18.85 8.91 -13.29
CA HIS A 83 18.35 8.07 -12.20
C HIS A 83 17.64 8.90 -11.13
N ARG A 84 16.63 9.66 -11.56
CA ARG A 84 15.84 10.54 -10.70
C ARG A 84 14.36 10.20 -10.80
N ALA A 85 13.71 10.10 -9.66
CA ALA A 85 12.26 9.94 -9.61
C ALA A 85 11.57 11.32 -9.70
N VAL A 86 10.53 11.42 -10.53
CA VAL A 86 9.72 12.63 -10.70
C VAL A 86 8.42 12.43 -9.94
N ALA A 87 8.08 13.34 -9.02
CA ALA A 87 6.79 13.30 -8.35
C ALA A 87 5.69 13.60 -9.36
N LEU A 88 4.70 12.71 -9.47
CA LEU A 88 3.55 12.88 -10.35
C LEU A 88 2.41 13.61 -9.63
N VAL A 89 2.07 13.13 -8.43
CA VAL A 89 0.91 13.59 -7.67
C VAL A 89 1.15 13.40 -6.18
N GLN A 90 0.61 14.31 -5.39
CA GLN A 90 0.59 14.26 -3.93
C GLN A 90 -0.85 14.36 -3.45
N ILE A 91 -1.19 13.52 -2.47
CA ILE A 91 -2.50 13.53 -1.82
C ILE A 91 -2.30 13.61 -0.31
N GLY A 92 -3.21 14.32 0.36
CA GLY A 92 -3.21 14.43 1.82
C GLY A 92 -3.39 13.08 2.49
N HIS A 93 -2.74 12.91 3.63
CA HIS A 93 -2.85 11.72 4.47
C HIS A 93 -3.01 12.14 5.93
N GLU A 94 -4.11 11.71 6.54
CA GLU A 94 -4.43 12.05 7.92
C GLU A 94 -3.56 11.24 8.88
N GLY A 95 -2.71 11.93 9.65
CA GLY A 95 -1.69 11.31 10.50
C GLY A 95 -0.49 10.77 9.71
N ASP A 96 0.52 10.27 10.41
CA ASP A 96 1.70 9.66 9.80
C ASP A 96 1.35 8.41 8.99
N VAL A 97 2.04 8.20 7.86
CA VAL A 97 1.96 6.97 7.08
C VAL A 97 2.80 5.89 7.76
N MET A 98 2.14 4.90 8.36
CA MET A 98 2.75 3.85 9.17
C MET A 98 3.07 2.59 8.38
N ASP A 99 2.33 2.30 7.32
CA ASP A 99 2.59 1.21 6.38
C ASP A 99 1.90 1.47 5.04
N MET A 100 2.30 0.73 4.00
CA MET A 100 1.80 0.92 2.64
C MET A 100 1.94 -0.36 1.81
N GLU A 101 0.93 -0.69 1.00
CA GLU A 101 1.00 -1.73 -0.04
C GLU A 101 0.12 -1.39 -1.25
N PHE A 102 0.59 -1.78 -2.44
CA PHE A 102 -0.23 -1.76 -3.65
C PHE A 102 -1.06 -3.04 -3.76
N PHE A 103 -2.19 -2.95 -4.45
CA PHE A 103 -2.98 -4.10 -4.88
C PHE A 103 -3.41 -3.89 -6.32
N ASP A 104 -3.29 -4.96 -7.12
CA ASP A 104 -3.73 -5.08 -8.52
C ASP A 104 -3.40 -3.91 -9.48
N GLY A 105 -2.42 -3.07 -9.12
CA GLY A 105 -2.00 -1.90 -9.89
C GLY A 105 -2.96 -0.71 -9.84
N ASP A 106 -4.18 -0.88 -9.33
CA ASP A 106 -5.25 0.12 -9.33
C ASP A 106 -5.60 0.63 -7.92
N MET A 107 -5.03 0.03 -6.87
CA MET A 107 -5.26 0.44 -5.48
C MET A 107 -3.96 0.58 -4.70
N LEU A 108 -3.95 1.56 -3.80
CA LEU A 108 -2.88 1.80 -2.85
C LEU A 108 -3.45 1.90 -1.43
N PHE A 109 -3.01 1.01 -0.56
CA PHE A 109 -3.41 0.93 0.83
C PHE A 109 -2.37 1.61 1.71
N THR A 110 -2.81 2.36 2.72
CA THR A 110 -1.93 2.88 3.76
C THR A 110 -2.51 2.70 5.16
N ALA A 111 -1.63 2.46 6.13
CA ALA A 111 -1.94 2.48 7.54
C ALA A 111 -1.61 3.85 8.12
N SER A 112 -2.47 4.37 8.98
CA SER A 112 -2.30 5.66 9.64
C SER A 112 -1.99 5.52 11.13
N SER A 113 -1.18 6.45 11.65
CA SER A 113 -1.00 6.65 13.10
C SER A 113 -2.29 7.03 13.84
N ARG A 114 -3.36 7.39 13.12
CA ARG A 114 -4.71 7.58 13.68
C ARG A 114 -5.56 6.32 13.65
N GLY A 115 -5.00 5.17 13.32
CA GLY A 115 -5.69 3.87 13.34
C GLY A 115 -6.58 3.61 12.13
N PHE A 116 -6.46 4.43 11.09
CA PHE A 116 -7.17 4.24 9.83
C PHE A 116 -6.40 3.33 8.87
N LEU A 117 -7.17 2.56 8.09
CA LEU A 117 -6.78 2.05 6.79
C LEU A 117 -7.31 3.03 5.74
N ASN A 118 -6.43 3.60 4.93
CA ASN A 118 -6.79 4.45 3.81
C ASN A 118 -6.56 3.69 2.51
N ILE A 119 -7.48 3.88 1.57
CA ILE A 119 -7.52 3.18 0.29
C ILE A 119 -7.59 4.26 -0.78
N TYR A 120 -6.52 4.41 -1.52
CA TYR A 120 -6.42 5.32 -2.66
C TYR A 120 -6.64 4.55 -3.95
N LYS A 121 -7.29 5.17 -4.92
CA LYS A 121 -7.42 4.62 -6.27
C LYS A 121 -6.27 5.12 -7.13
N VAL A 122 -5.73 4.25 -7.97
CA VAL A 122 -4.68 4.56 -8.94
C VAL A 122 -5.32 4.51 -10.33
N GLU A 123 -5.49 5.67 -10.94
CA GLU A 123 -6.17 5.84 -12.23
C GLU A 123 -5.21 6.37 -13.28
N GLN A 124 -5.44 6.05 -14.55
CA GLN A 124 -4.64 6.59 -15.65
C GLN A 124 -5.13 7.98 -16.04
N ASN A 125 -4.23 8.98 -16.04
CA ASN A 125 -4.52 10.34 -16.46
C ASN A 125 -3.49 10.82 -17.49
N LYS A 126 -3.93 10.99 -18.74
CA LYS A 126 -3.09 11.45 -19.87
C LYS A 126 -1.81 10.61 -20.06
N GLY A 127 -1.86 9.32 -19.72
CA GLY A 127 -0.77 8.36 -19.91
C GLY A 127 0.17 8.18 -18.71
N ASP A 128 -0.03 8.93 -17.62
CA ASP A 128 0.64 8.67 -16.34
C ASP A 128 -0.38 8.28 -15.26
N PRO A 129 -0.02 7.39 -14.32
CA PRO A 129 -0.88 7.06 -13.19
C PRO A 129 -1.02 8.24 -12.24
N MET A 130 -2.20 8.35 -11.64
CA MET A 130 -2.56 9.36 -10.67
C MET A 130 -3.29 8.69 -9.50
N ILE A 131 -3.02 9.14 -8.28
CA ILE A 131 -3.73 8.67 -7.08
C ILE A 131 -4.86 9.64 -6.74
N THR A 132 -6.03 9.10 -6.40
CA THR A 132 -7.21 9.84 -5.96
C THR A 132 -7.73 9.28 -4.63
N GLU A 133 -8.48 10.10 -3.89
CA GLU A 133 -9.11 9.66 -2.65
C GLU A 133 -10.09 8.52 -2.93
N GLY A 134 -10.05 7.49 -2.08
CA GLY A 134 -10.99 6.38 -2.12
C GLY A 134 -11.71 6.23 -0.80
N GLN A 135 -11.44 5.14 -0.08
CA GLN A 135 -12.13 4.81 1.16
C GLN A 135 -11.21 4.97 2.37
N HIS A 136 -11.81 5.29 3.51
CA HIS A 136 -11.12 5.38 4.80
C HIS A 136 -11.90 4.55 5.82
N ARG A 137 -11.20 3.68 6.55
CA ARG A 137 -11.81 2.80 7.55
C ARG A 137 -11.06 2.93 8.87
N GLN A 138 -11.76 3.32 9.93
CA GLN A 138 -11.20 3.30 11.29
C GLN A 138 -11.16 1.85 11.78
N LEU A 139 -9.96 1.26 11.89
CA LEU A 139 -9.79 -0.13 12.30
C LEU A 139 -9.27 -0.25 13.74
N HIS A 140 -8.36 0.64 14.13
CA HIS A 140 -7.66 0.56 15.41
C HIS A 140 -7.98 1.77 16.29
N ARG A 141 -8.40 1.51 17.53
CA ARG A 141 -8.82 2.57 18.46
C ARG A 141 -8.78 2.06 19.90
N PHE A 142 -8.24 2.87 20.81
CA PHE A 142 -8.27 2.56 22.24
C PHE A 142 -9.64 2.83 22.86
N SER A 143 -10.27 3.94 22.49
CA SER A 143 -11.59 4.36 22.99
C SER A 143 -12.26 5.35 22.04
N GLU A 144 -13.53 5.70 22.27
CA GLU A 144 -14.28 6.68 21.48
C GLU A 144 -13.66 8.09 21.38
N PHE A 145 -12.57 8.39 22.07
CA PHE A 145 -11.90 9.68 21.94
C PHE A 145 -10.39 9.55 21.75
N SER A 146 -9.88 8.33 21.57
CA SER A 146 -8.45 8.06 21.48
C SER A 146 -8.14 7.07 20.37
N TYR A 147 -7.35 7.53 19.39
CA TYR A 147 -6.85 6.71 18.30
C TYR A 147 -5.77 5.75 18.78
N ALA A 148 -5.74 4.55 18.22
CA ALA A 148 -4.61 3.64 18.33
C ALA A 148 -3.94 3.53 16.96
N PRO A 149 -2.64 3.82 16.84
CA PRO A 149 -1.91 3.69 15.57
C PRO A 149 -2.11 2.32 14.92
N CYS A 150 -2.42 2.32 13.62
CA CYS A 150 -2.35 1.14 12.77
C CYS A 150 -0.88 0.98 12.37
N THR A 151 -0.19 -0.01 12.91
CA THR A 151 1.28 -0.12 12.84
C THR A 151 1.77 -1.03 11.73
N GLY A 152 0.89 -1.83 11.14
CA GLY A 152 1.22 -2.70 10.02
C GLY A 152 -0.02 -3.09 9.23
N LEU A 153 0.19 -3.32 7.95
CA LEU A 153 -0.82 -3.89 7.04
C LEU A 153 -0.17 -4.96 6.15
N SER A 154 -0.98 -5.88 5.67
CA SER A 154 -0.56 -6.82 4.62
C SER A 154 -1.76 -7.24 3.80
N ILE A 155 -1.59 -7.34 2.49
CA ILE A 155 -2.63 -7.78 1.59
C ILE A 155 -2.41 -9.24 1.21
N ARG A 156 -3.48 -10.05 1.23
CA ARG A 156 -3.39 -11.47 0.87
C ARG A 156 -2.80 -11.64 -0.54
N PRO A 157 -1.69 -12.39 -0.69
CA PRO A 157 -1.08 -12.60 -2.00
C PRO A 157 -1.97 -13.47 -2.89
N ASN A 158 -1.79 -13.34 -4.21
CA ASN A 158 -2.45 -14.16 -5.24
C ASN A 158 -3.99 -14.18 -5.16
N ASN A 159 -4.59 -13.07 -4.76
CA ASN A 159 -6.05 -12.94 -4.74
C ASN A 159 -6.57 -12.48 -6.11
N PRO A 160 -7.39 -13.27 -6.84
CA PRO A 160 -7.90 -12.89 -8.15
C PRO A 160 -9.11 -11.94 -8.09
N THR A 161 -9.56 -11.59 -6.88
CA THR A 161 -10.77 -10.78 -6.61
C THR A 161 -10.46 -9.72 -5.55
N ASP A 162 -11.50 -9.05 -5.05
CA ASP A 162 -11.48 -8.08 -3.93
C ASP A 162 -10.37 -8.29 -2.90
N PRO A 163 -9.58 -7.25 -2.56
CA PRO A 163 -8.47 -7.36 -1.64
C PRO A 163 -8.93 -7.81 -0.24
N GLU A 164 -8.21 -8.81 0.32
CA GLU A 164 -8.32 -9.19 1.72
C GLU A 164 -7.13 -8.61 2.46
N VAL A 165 -7.41 -7.66 3.36
CA VAL A 165 -6.41 -6.86 4.06
C VAL A 165 -6.38 -7.29 5.51
N ALA A 166 -5.18 -7.60 6.01
CA ALA A 166 -4.90 -7.78 7.41
C ALA A 166 -4.20 -6.53 7.97
N SER A 167 -4.57 -6.09 9.17
CA SER A 167 -3.92 -4.98 9.88
C SER A 167 -3.71 -5.27 11.36
N VAL A 168 -2.72 -4.61 11.93
CA VAL A 168 -2.43 -4.64 13.37
C VAL A 168 -2.27 -3.22 13.90
N GLY A 169 -2.60 -3.01 15.16
CA GLY A 169 -2.49 -1.70 15.80
C GLY A 169 -2.08 -1.78 17.26
N GLU A 170 -1.77 -0.62 17.83
CA GLU A 170 -1.37 -0.51 19.23
C GLU A 170 -2.49 -0.85 20.22
N ASP A 171 -3.75 -0.94 19.75
CA ASP A 171 -4.87 -1.46 20.53
C ASP A 171 -4.85 -2.98 20.72
N GLY A 172 -3.80 -3.67 20.24
CA GLY A 172 -3.60 -5.10 20.41
C GLY A 172 -4.51 -5.96 19.52
N LYS A 173 -5.21 -5.35 18.54
CA LYS A 173 -6.11 -6.05 17.64
C LYS A 173 -5.42 -6.43 16.34
N LEU A 174 -5.74 -7.63 15.86
CA LEU A 174 -5.54 -8.05 14.47
C LEU A 174 -6.89 -7.99 13.77
N VAL A 175 -6.98 -7.20 12.71
CA VAL A 175 -8.20 -7.04 11.92
C VAL A 175 -7.97 -7.65 10.55
N VAL A 176 -8.91 -8.46 10.06
CA VAL A 176 -8.94 -8.93 8.67
C VAL A 176 -10.26 -8.49 8.06
N LEU A 177 -10.19 -7.78 6.93
CA LEU A 177 -11.35 -7.31 6.21
C LEU A 177 -11.19 -7.52 4.71
N ARG A 178 -12.31 -7.67 4.02
CA ARG A 178 -12.35 -7.63 2.57
C ARG A 178 -12.80 -6.24 2.13
N VAL A 179 -12.11 -5.68 1.15
CA VAL A 179 -12.47 -4.41 0.55
C VAL A 179 -13.19 -4.71 -0.75
N GLU A 180 -14.48 -4.43 -0.80
CA GLU A 180 -15.27 -4.63 -2.01
C GLU A 180 -14.97 -3.53 -3.03
N SER A 181 -14.53 -3.93 -4.21
CA SER A 181 -14.31 -3.03 -5.35
C SER A 181 -15.66 -2.59 -5.93
N GLY A 182 -16.36 -1.65 -5.27
CA GLY A 182 -17.60 -1.06 -5.83
C GLY A 182 -18.69 -0.65 -4.85
N SER A 183 -18.59 -0.97 -3.55
CA SER A 183 -19.56 -0.54 -2.54
C SER A 183 -18.97 0.58 -1.68
N THR A 184 -19.67 1.73 -1.63
CA THR A 184 -19.40 2.77 -0.62
C THR A 184 -19.82 2.33 0.79
N ASP A 185 -20.59 1.25 0.89
CA ASP A 185 -21.11 0.71 2.14
C ASP A 185 -20.43 -0.62 2.47
N ALA A 186 -19.58 -0.63 3.50
CA ALA A 186 -19.08 -1.89 4.04
C ALA A 186 -20.08 -2.46 5.03
N ILE A 187 -20.48 -3.70 4.83
CA ILE A 187 -21.04 -4.55 5.88
C ILE A 187 -19.91 -4.82 6.87
N ALA A 188 -19.97 -4.20 8.05
CA ALA A 188 -19.22 -4.64 9.21
C ALA A 188 -19.69 -6.05 9.58
N LEU A 189 -18.91 -7.08 9.24
CA LEU A 189 -19.14 -8.40 9.81
C LEU A 189 -18.69 -8.36 11.27
N GLY A 190 -19.65 -8.07 12.16
CA GLY A 190 -19.55 -8.34 13.59
C GLY A 190 -19.68 -7.12 14.48
N GLU A 191 -20.86 -6.52 14.55
CA GLU A 191 -21.35 -5.88 15.79
C GLU A 191 -21.55 -6.98 16.84
N ASN A 192 -20.46 -7.45 17.45
CA ASN A 192 -20.48 -8.18 18.71
C ASN A 192 -19.10 -8.19 19.36
N LEU A 193 -18.49 -7.01 19.53
CA LEU A 193 -17.33 -6.82 20.41
C LEU A 193 -17.79 -6.58 21.87
N GLY A 194 -18.70 -7.43 22.35
CA GLY A 194 -19.15 -7.46 23.75
C GLY A 194 -18.30 -8.34 24.67
N GLU A 195 -17.37 -9.12 24.13
CA GLU A 195 -16.44 -9.93 24.93
C GLU A 195 -15.00 -9.70 24.47
N CYS A 196 -14.41 -8.64 25.04
CA CYS A 196 -12.97 -8.53 25.15
C CYS A 196 -12.48 -9.69 26.02
N PHE A 197 -12.00 -10.77 25.41
CA PHE A 197 -11.23 -11.76 26.15
C PHE A 197 -9.90 -11.12 26.51
N ASP A 198 -9.79 -10.77 27.79
CA ASP A 198 -8.59 -10.30 28.47
C ASP A 198 -7.51 -11.41 28.35
N LEU A 199 -6.67 -11.33 27.31
CA LEU A 199 -5.62 -12.33 27.01
C LEU A 199 -4.44 -12.30 28.00
N ASN A 200 -4.48 -11.46 29.04
CA ASN A 200 -3.44 -11.41 30.08
C ASN A 200 -3.56 -12.49 31.17
N ARG A 201 -4.44 -13.49 31.04
CA ARG A 201 -4.62 -14.51 32.09
C ARG A 201 -4.62 -15.98 31.65
N ALA A 202 -4.13 -16.33 30.47
CA ALA A 202 -3.99 -17.73 30.10
C ALA A 202 -2.65 -18.01 29.42
N GLU A 203 -1.86 -18.84 30.08
CA GLU A 203 -0.58 -19.38 29.67
C GLU A 203 -0.60 -19.98 28.24
N ASN A 204 0.45 -19.69 27.47
CA ASN A 204 1.02 -20.53 26.42
C ASN A 204 0.03 -21.40 25.62
N ARG A 205 -0.74 -20.84 24.68
CA ARG A 205 -1.25 -21.59 23.51
C ARG A 205 -1.32 -20.72 22.27
N HIS A 206 -0.56 -21.12 21.24
CA HIS A 206 -0.67 -20.58 19.89
C HIS A 206 -2.06 -20.89 19.32
N HIS A 207 -2.93 -19.89 19.19
CA HIS A 207 -4.18 -20.00 18.46
C HIS A 207 -4.23 -18.94 17.36
N ILE A 208 -3.92 -19.37 16.14
CA ILE A 208 -4.25 -18.67 14.91
C ILE A 208 -5.75 -18.89 14.67
N MET A 209 -6.58 -17.84 14.78
CA MET A 209 -7.96 -17.91 14.31
C MET A 209 -7.99 -17.82 12.79
N LEU A 210 -8.33 -18.93 12.15
CA LEU A 210 -8.81 -18.96 10.76
C LEU A 210 -10.32 -18.73 10.79
N LEU A 211 -10.76 -17.53 10.40
CA LEU A 211 -12.18 -17.24 10.19
C LEU A 211 -12.64 -17.87 8.86
N GLY A 212 -13.75 -18.59 8.92
CA GLY A 212 -14.22 -19.53 7.90
C GLY A 212 -14.42 -18.91 6.51
N LEU A 213 -13.73 -19.49 5.52
CA LEU A 213 -14.03 -19.31 4.12
C LEU A 213 -15.46 -19.81 3.83
N LYS A 214 -16.36 -18.90 3.48
CA LYS A 214 -17.69 -19.25 2.98
C LYS A 214 -17.53 -19.84 1.57
N ALA A 215 -17.80 -21.14 1.41
CA ALA A 215 -17.72 -21.82 0.12
C ALA A 215 -18.65 -21.16 -0.93
N PRO A 216 -18.24 -21.04 -2.20
CA PRO A 216 -19.10 -20.52 -3.25
C PRO A 216 -20.29 -21.47 -3.47
N LYS A 217 -21.51 -20.91 -3.41
CA LYS A 217 -22.73 -21.62 -3.77
C LYS A 217 -22.80 -21.78 -5.29
N HIS A 218 -23.13 -23.01 -5.71
CA HIS A 218 -23.48 -23.46 -7.06
C HIS A 218 -22.33 -23.70 -8.05
N ALA A 219 -21.79 -24.92 -8.03
CA ALA A 219 -21.36 -25.60 -9.25
C ALA A 219 -22.37 -26.72 -9.55
N ASN A 220 -22.96 -26.66 -10.75
CA ASN A 220 -23.86 -27.68 -11.27
C ASN A 220 -23.14 -29.04 -11.33
N ILE A 221 -23.67 -30.03 -10.62
CA ILE A 221 -23.31 -31.43 -10.80
C ILE A 221 -23.97 -31.90 -12.10
N ALA A 222 -23.18 -32.05 -13.17
CA ALA A 222 -23.59 -32.87 -14.29
C ALA A 222 -23.56 -34.33 -13.84
N GLN A 223 -24.73 -34.96 -13.76
CA GLN A 223 -24.84 -36.42 -13.66
C GLN A 223 -24.32 -37.04 -14.96
N PHE A 224 -23.18 -37.72 -14.88
CA PHE A 224 -22.80 -38.75 -15.83
C PHE A 224 -23.31 -40.07 -15.27
N ASP A 225 -24.49 -40.50 -15.73
CA ASP A 225 -24.93 -41.89 -15.56
C ASP A 225 -24.62 -42.65 -16.86
N SER A 226 -23.66 -43.55 -16.72
CA SER A 226 -23.35 -44.63 -17.64
C SER A 226 -24.49 -45.64 -17.68
N ASN A 227 -25.01 -45.95 -18.86
CA ASN A 227 -25.62 -47.24 -19.13
C ASN A 227 -25.12 -47.75 -20.49
N SER A 228 -24.54 -48.96 -20.40
CA SER A 228 -24.38 -50.03 -21.40
C SER A 228 -24.91 -49.80 -22.82
#